data_AF-A0A069D4J1-F1
#
_entry.id   AF-A0A069D4J1-F1
#
_cell.length_a   1.000
_cell.length_b   1.000
_cell.length_c   1.000
_cell.angle_alpha   90.00
_cell.angle_beta   90.00
_cell.angle_gamma   90.00
#
_symmetry.space_group_name_H-M   'P 1'
#
loop_
_entity.id
_entity.type
_entity.pdbx_description
1 polymer ?
#
loop_
_entity_poly.entity_id
_entity_poly.type
_entity_poly.pdbx_seq_one_letter_code
_entity_poly.pdbx_strand_id
1 'polypeptide(L)'
;MYAGIKRLPHLFIAALFVAWIGGFSFRVTGLNTGAIFFFSIGALLSIQGRNMVTECRKIQRFSWVAYPAIALADTLCKGTVATTYLHPAGLLLGIVFTFNITSWLIEKEKIRPRHFLASGSFFVYAAHEQMLSQIRKTLVTFVPDTSETASFILYLLPLLLTVGITLALYYLQQRFVPALSRFTVGKRD
;
A
#
# COMPACT_ATOMS: atom_id res chain seq x y z
N MET A 1 0.58 -11.97 15.92
CA MET A 1 0.75 -12.16 14.46
C MET A 1 1.70 -13.30 14.13
N TYR A 2 2.98 -13.25 14.54
CA TYR A 2 3.97 -14.32 14.26
C TYR A 2 3.54 -15.73 14.70
N ALA A 3 2.98 -15.89 15.91
CA ALA A 3 2.49 -17.17 16.41
C ALA A 3 1.28 -17.74 15.61
N GLY A 4 0.44 -16.86 15.06
CA GLY A 4 -0.71 -17.26 14.23
C GLY A 4 -0.28 -17.74 12.84
N ILE A 5 0.66 -17.02 12.23
CA ILE A 5 1.25 -17.39 10.92
C ILE A 5 2.00 -18.73 11.03
N LYS A 6 2.65 -19.01 12.17
CA LYS A 6 3.44 -20.24 12.36
C LYS A 6 2.59 -21.51 12.56
N ARG A 7 1.37 -21.40 13.08
CA ARG A 7 0.52 -22.58 13.39
C ARG A 7 -0.54 -22.87 12.32
N LEU A 8 -1.20 -21.86 11.75
CA LEU A 8 -2.25 -22.01 10.74
C LEU A 8 -2.23 -20.83 9.74
N PRO A 9 -1.22 -20.73 8.85
CA PRO A 9 -0.97 -19.55 8.03
C PRO A 9 -2.12 -19.19 7.09
N HIS A 10 -2.69 -20.19 6.40
CA HIS A 10 -3.74 -19.97 5.40
C HIS A 10 -5.08 -19.57 6.03
N LEU A 11 -5.47 -20.19 7.14
CA LEU A 11 -6.69 -19.86 7.89
C LEU A 11 -6.60 -18.47 8.52
N PHE A 12 -5.45 -18.09 9.06
CA PHE A 12 -5.25 -16.76 9.63
C PHE A 12 -5.36 -15.65 8.58
N ILE A 13 -4.76 -15.84 7.40
CA ILE A 13 -4.88 -14.89 6.28
C ILE A 13 -6.30 -14.84 5.75
N ALA A 14 -6.98 -15.99 5.62
CA ALA A 14 -8.37 -16.03 5.19
C ALA A 14 -9.30 -15.28 6.16
N ALA A 15 -9.12 -15.45 7.48
CA ALA A 15 -9.87 -14.70 8.48
C ALA A 15 -9.63 -13.18 8.38
N LEU A 16 -8.38 -12.76 8.18
CA LEU A 16 -8.04 -11.35 7.97
C LEU A 16 -8.60 -10.79 6.66
N PHE A 17 -8.64 -11.60 5.59
CA PHE A 17 -9.26 -11.22 4.33
C PHE A 17 -10.76 -10.97 4.50
N VAL A 18 -11.46 -11.87 5.17
CA VAL A 18 -12.90 -11.72 5.46
C VAL A 18 -13.13 -10.49 6.34
N ALA A 19 -12.29 -10.27 7.37
CA ALA A 19 -12.39 -9.09 8.22
C ALA A 19 -12.15 -7.78 7.44
N TRP A 20 -11.22 -7.79 6.48
CA TRP A 20 -10.93 -6.63 5.63
C TRP A 20 -12.08 -6.32 4.67
N ILE A 21 -12.60 -7.32 3.95
CA ILE A 21 -13.75 -7.16 3.04
C ILE A 21 -15.03 -6.78 3.81
N GLY A 22 -15.22 -7.35 5.00
CA GLY A 22 -16.34 -7.01 5.89
C GLY A 22 -16.27 -5.60 6.49
N GLY A 23 -15.24 -4.80 6.17
CA GLY A 23 -15.09 -3.44 6.67
C GLY A 23 -14.85 -3.36 8.17
N PHE A 24 -14.44 -4.47 8.81
CA PHE A 24 -14.18 -4.49 10.24
C PHE A 24 -12.96 -3.61 10.51
N SER A 25 -13.14 -2.48 11.17
CA SER A 25 -12.06 -1.56 11.51
C SER A 25 -11.81 -1.60 13.01
N PHE A 26 -10.53 -1.67 13.39
CA PHE A 26 -10.16 -1.48 14.79
C PHE A 26 -10.35 0.01 15.12
N ARG A 27 -11.00 0.32 16.24
CA ARG A 27 -11.20 1.70 16.73
C ARG A 27 -9.90 2.38 17.23
N VAL A 28 -8.75 1.89 16.79
CA VAL A 28 -7.43 2.43 17.17
C VAL A 28 -6.91 3.25 16.00
N THR A 29 -6.69 4.54 16.23
CA THR A 29 -6.09 5.46 15.25
C THR A 29 -4.77 4.92 14.73
N GLY A 30 -4.68 4.70 13.42
CA GLY A 30 -3.48 4.21 12.73
C GLY A 30 -3.37 2.68 12.56
N LEU A 31 -4.33 1.89 13.05
CA LEU A 31 -4.38 0.43 12.81
C LEU A 31 -5.56 0.05 11.93
N ASN A 32 -5.30 -0.07 10.63
CA ASN A 32 -6.26 -0.55 9.65
C ASN A 32 -6.15 -2.08 9.48
N THR A 33 -7.29 -2.78 9.42
CA THR A 33 -7.37 -4.22 9.15
C THR A 33 -6.73 -4.58 7.81
N GLY A 34 -6.80 -3.68 6.81
CA GLY A 34 -6.07 -3.83 5.55
C GLY A 34 -4.56 -3.85 5.77
N ALA A 35 -4.02 -2.94 6.59
CA ALA A 35 -2.59 -2.88 6.88
C ALA A 35 -2.08 -4.16 7.57
N ILE A 36 -2.88 -4.71 8.50
CA ILE A 36 -2.59 -5.96 9.21
C ILE A 36 -2.63 -7.15 8.23
N PHE A 37 -3.63 -7.19 7.34
CA PHE A 37 -3.79 -8.22 6.32
C PHE A 37 -2.61 -8.25 5.33
N PHE A 38 -2.31 -7.13 4.68
CA PHE A 38 -1.24 -7.05 3.69
C PHE A 38 0.14 -7.28 4.32
N PHE A 39 0.37 -6.78 5.53
CA PHE A 39 1.59 -7.06 6.26
C PHE A 39 1.73 -8.56 6.60
N SER A 40 0.63 -9.23 6.97
CA SER A 40 0.63 -10.68 7.25
C SER A 40 0.94 -11.52 6.02
N ILE A 41 0.43 -11.15 4.84
CA ILE A 41 0.77 -11.82 3.57
C ILE A 41 2.25 -11.68 3.27
N GLY A 42 2.79 -10.46 3.39
CA GLY A 42 4.22 -10.20 3.21
C GLY A 42 5.08 -11.03 4.18
N ALA A 43 4.66 -11.13 5.44
CA ALA A 43 5.34 -11.93 6.45
C ALA A 43 5.30 -13.43 6.12
N LEU A 44 4.17 -13.96 5.62
CA LEU A 44 4.07 -15.35 5.19
C LEU A 44 5.01 -15.66 4.02
N LEU A 45 5.03 -14.81 2.99
CA LEU A 45 5.92 -14.99 1.84
C LEU A 45 7.39 -14.97 2.26
N SER A 46 7.76 -14.08 3.18
CA SER A 46 9.11 -14.01 3.75
C SER A 46 9.48 -15.27 4.52
N ILE A 47 8.59 -15.81 5.35
CA ILE A 47 8.82 -17.07 6.11
C ILE A 47 8.94 -18.27 5.17
N GLN A 48 8.16 -18.31 4.09
CA GLN A 48 8.20 -19.37 3.09
C GLN A 48 9.36 -19.22 2.09
N GLY A 49 10.16 -18.14 2.17
CA GLY A 49 11.24 -17.86 1.23
C GLY A 49 10.78 -17.59 -0.21
N ARG A 50 9.50 -17.26 -0.40
CA ARG A 50 8.92 -16.98 -1.73
C ARG A 50 9.10 -15.52 -2.09
N ASN A 51 9.50 -15.26 -3.34
CA ASN A 51 9.62 -13.90 -3.84
C ASN A 51 8.27 -13.40 -4.37
N MET A 52 7.79 -12.27 -3.84
CA MET A 52 6.50 -11.69 -4.25
C MET A 52 6.48 -11.32 -5.74
N VAL A 53 7.61 -10.87 -6.30
CA VAL A 53 7.73 -10.56 -7.73
C VAL A 53 7.51 -11.81 -8.58
N THR A 54 8.11 -12.94 -8.19
CA THR A 54 7.98 -14.18 -8.98
C THR A 54 6.57 -14.75 -8.94
N GLU A 55 5.87 -14.60 -7.81
CA GLU A 55 4.47 -15.02 -7.70
C GLU A 55 3.54 -14.11 -8.52
N CYS A 56 3.72 -12.78 -8.46
CA CYS A 56 2.94 -11.82 -9.26
C CYS A 56 3.16 -12.01 -10.77
N ARG A 57 4.37 -12.42 -11.19
CA ARG A 57 4.72 -12.61 -12.61
C ARG A 57 3.91 -13.72 -13.28
N LYS A 58 3.47 -14.75 -12.53
CA LYS A 58 2.66 -15.86 -13.06
C LYS A 58 1.34 -15.39 -13.67
N ILE A 59 0.77 -14.32 -13.13
CA ILE A 59 -0.51 -13.72 -13.54
C ILE A 59 -0.34 -12.36 -14.25
N GLN A 60 0.85 -12.05 -14.73
CA GLN A 60 1.19 -10.73 -15.30
C GLN A 60 0.27 -10.31 -16.46
N ARG A 61 0.02 -11.20 -17.42
CA ARG A 61 -0.79 -10.87 -18.62
C ARG A 61 -2.23 -10.56 -18.25
N PHE A 62 -2.78 -11.33 -17.31
CA PHE A 62 -4.12 -11.09 -16.79
C PHE A 62 -4.19 -9.75 -16.06
N SER A 63 -3.21 -9.48 -15.19
CA SER A 63 -3.16 -8.23 -14.42
C SER A 63 -3.09 -6.97 -15.30
N TRP A 64 -2.39 -7.01 -16.44
CA TRP A 64 -2.25 -5.87 -17.35
C TRP A 64 -3.57 -5.41 -17.97
N VAL A 65 -4.51 -6.33 -18.16
CA VAL A 65 -5.83 -6.03 -18.73
C VAL A 65 -6.87 -5.87 -17.62
N ALA A 66 -6.85 -6.77 -16.63
CA ALA A 66 -7.84 -6.80 -15.57
C ALA A 66 -7.77 -5.57 -14.65
N TYR A 67 -6.57 -5.08 -14.30
CA TYR A 67 -6.45 -3.92 -13.42
C TYR A 67 -7.02 -2.64 -14.06
N PRO A 68 -6.62 -2.21 -15.27
CA PRO A 68 -7.22 -1.03 -15.91
C PRO A 68 -8.74 -1.15 -16.08
N ALA A 69 -9.24 -2.34 -16.43
CA ALA A 69 -10.67 -2.58 -16.56
C ALA A 69 -11.42 -2.41 -15.22
N ILE A 70 -10.91 -2.99 -14.13
CA ILE A 70 -11.53 -2.83 -12.80
C ILE A 70 -11.36 -1.41 -12.27
N ALA A 71 -10.24 -0.74 -12.51
CA ALA A 71 -10.05 0.65 -12.11
C ALA A 71 -11.02 1.60 -12.82
N LEU A 72 -11.29 1.36 -14.11
CA LEU A 72 -12.31 2.10 -14.85
C LEU A 72 -13.72 1.78 -14.33
N ALA A 73 -14.02 0.49 -14.10
CA ALA A 73 -15.30 0.10 -13.53
C ALA A 73 -15.53 0.70 -12.14
N ASP A 74 -14.52 0.71 -11.27
CA ASP A 74 -14.61 1.28 -9.92
C ASP A 74 -14.85 2.79 -9.94
N THR A 75 -14.22 3.52 -10.87
CA THR A 75 -14.43 4.96 -11.03
C THR A 75 -15.81 5.29 -11.61
N LEU A 76 -16.31 4.49 -12.55
CA LEU A 76 -17.64 4.67 -13.16
C LEU A 76 -18.78 4.26 -12.22
N CYS A 77 -18.59 3.20 -11.44
CA CYS A 77 -19.60 2.68 -10.50
C CYS A 77 -19.53 3.35 -9.13
N LYS A 78 -18.69 4.38 -8.96
CA LYS A 78 -18.44 5.04 -7.67
C LYS A 78 -19.75 5.53 -7.04
N GLY A 79 -20.04 5.08 -5.82
CA GLY A 79 -21.27 5.41 -5.08
C GLY A 79 -22.37 4.35 -5.18
N THR A 80 -22.13 3.25 -5.90
CA THR A 80 -23.03 2.09 -5.93
C THR A 80 -22.55 0.98 -5.00
N VAL A 81 -23.42 0.00 -4.71
CA VAL A 81 -23.06 -1.20 -3.91
C VAL A 81 -21.93 -2.00 -4.57
N ALA A 82 -21.77 -1.90 -5.90
CA ALA A 82 -20.68 -2.57 -6.62
C ALA A 82 -19.30 -2.05 -6.19
N THR A 83 -19.17 -0.76 -5.82
CA THR A 83 -17.91 -0.18 -5.33
C THR A 83 -17.36 -0.91 -4.11
N THR A 84 -18.24 -1.44 -3.24
CA THR A 84 -17.83 -2.19 -2.04
C THR A 84 -16.97 -3.41 -2.37
N TYR A 85 -17.18 -4.03 -3.52
CA TYR A 85 -16.44 -5.22 -3.95
C TYR A 85 -15.41 -4.92 -5.05
N LEU A 86 -15.71 -3.99 -5.95
CA LEU A 86 -14.80 -3.56 -7.01
C LEU A 86 -13.54 -2.90 -6.45
N HIS A 87 -13.68 -2.08 -5.40
CA HIS A 87 -12.57 -1.34 -4.85
C HIS A 87 -11.49 -2.25 -4.21
N PRO A 88 -11.84 -3.21 -3.30
CA PRO A 88 -10.85 -4.17 -2.78
C PRO A 88 -10.25 -5.07 -3.87
N ALA A 89 -11.05 -5.50 -4.86
CA ALA A 89 -10.56 -6.29 -5.99
C ALA A 89 -9.56 -5.51 -6.85
N GLY A 90 -9.86 -4.23 -7.12
CA GLY A 90 -8.97 -3.29 -7.80
C GLY A 90 -7.67 -3.09 -7.04
N LEU A 91 -7.72 -3.03 -5.71
CA LEU A 91 -6.52 -2.89 -4.87
C LEU A 91 -5.62 -4.13 -4.93
N LEU A 92 -6.18 -5.34 -4.90
CA LEU A 92 -5.42 -6.59 -5.07
C LEU A 92 -4.77 -6.68 -6.46
N LEU A 93 -5.54 -6.43 -7.51
CA LEU A 93 -5.01 -6.45 -8.88
C LEU A 93 -4.01 -5.33 -9.13
N GLY A 94 -4.21 -4.17 -8.50
CA GLY A 94 -3.31 -3.03 -8.56
C GLY A 94 -1.95 -3.35 -7.96
N ILE A 95 -1.89 -4.02 -6.82
CA ILE A 95 -0.63 -4.48 -6.22
C ILE A 95 0.13 -5.39 -7.21
N VAL A 96 -0.56 -6.40 -7.77
CA VAL A 96 0.03 -7.31 -8.76
C VAL A 96 0.52 -6.55 -9.99
N PHE A 97 -0.29 -5.61 -10.48
CA PHE A 97 0.02 -4.77 -11.64
C PHE A 97 1.27 -3.92 -11.38
N THR A 98 1.35 -3.26 -10.23
CA THR A 98 2.49 -2.41 -9.84
C THR A 98 3.78 -3.21 -9.71
N PHE A 99 3.75 -4.42 -9.14
CA PHE A 99 4.94 -5.28 -9.12
C PHE A 99 5.39 -5.66 -10.53
N ASN A 100 4.45 -6.09 -11.38
CA ASN A 100 4.78 -6.53 -12.74
C ASN A 100 5.31 -5.40 -13.62
N ILE A 101 4.70 -4.21 -13.58
CA ILE A 101 5.18 -3.06 -14.37
C ILE A 101 6.54 -2.57 -13.87
N THR A 102 6.76 -2.54 -12.55
CA THR A 102 8.05 -2.14 -11.96
C THR A 102 9.14 -3.12 -12.37
N SER A 103 8.88 -4.43 -12.28
CA SER A 103 9.82 -5.45 -12.72
C SER A 103 10.11 -5.35 -14.22
N TRP A 104 9.09 -5.15 -15.04
CA TRP A 104 9.27 -4.96 -16.49
C TRP A 104 10.11 -3.71 -16.81
N LEU A 105 9.89 -2.59 -16.12
CA LEU A 105 10.68 -1.37 -16.31
C LEU A 105 12.14 -1.54 -15.89
N ILE A 106 12.41 -2.33 -14.84
CA ILE A 106 13.79 -2.67 -14.41
C ILE A 106 14.47 -3.57 -15.45
N GLU A 107 13.77 -4.60 -15.95
CA GLU A 107 14.28 -5.51 -16.99
C GLU A 107 14.59 -4.80 -18.31
N LYS A 108 13.84 -3.73 -18.63
CA LYS A 108 14.08 -2.87 -19.80
C LYS A 108 15.08 -1.75 -19.54
N GLU A 109 15.74 -1.76 -18.37
CA GLU A 109 16.71 -0.74 -17.91
C GLU A 109 16.16 0.70 -17.93
N LYS A 110 14.83 0.86 -17.93
CA LYS A 110 14.17 2.18 -17.91
C LYS A 110 14.23 2.83 -16.53
N ILE A 111 14.25 2.00 -15.49
CA ILE A 111 14.42 2.44 -14.10
C ILE A 111 15.47 1.58 -13.41
N ARG A 112 16.21 2.18 -12.47
CA ARG A 112 17.20 1.47 -11.66
C ARG A 112 16.73 1.42 -10.20
N PRO A 113 16.82 0.28 -9.52
CA PRO A 113 16.46 0.19 -8.11
C PRO A 113 17.39 1.08 -7.29
N ARG A 114 16.82 1.98 -6.49
CA ARG A 114 17.57 2.82 -5.55
C ARG A 114 17.49 2.22 -4.15
N HIS A 115 18.63 1.96 -3.53
CA HIS A 115 18.71 1.40 -2.18
C HIS A 115 17.92 2.21 -1.15
N PHE A 116 17.96 3.54 -1.24
CA PHE A 116 17.18 4.42 -0.35
C PHE A 116 15.67 4.16 -0.43
N LEU A 117 15.11 4.06 -1.64
CA LEU A 117 13.68 3.81 -1.84
C LEU A 117 13.29 2.39 -1.43
N ALA A 118 14.13 1.40 -1.74
CA ALA A 118 13.90 0.02 -1.34
C ALA A 118 13.87 -0.12 0.20
N SER A 119 14.87 0.45 0.89
CA SER A 119 14.95 0.40 2.35
C SER A 119 13.85 1.22 3.05
N GLY A 120 13.42 2.34 2.46
CA GLY A 120 12.33 3.17 3.01
C GLY A 120 10.92 2.67 2.72
N SER A 121 10.75 1.68 1.84
CA SER A 121 9.43 1.21 1.38
C SER A 121 8.52 0.76 2.51
N PHE A 122 9.05 0.06 3.53
CA PHE A 122 8.27 -0.33 4.70
C PHE A 122 7.85 0.87 5.55
N PHE A 123 8.75 1.84 5.77
CA PHE A 123 8.41 3.05 6.52
C PHE A 123 7.29 3.83 5.83
N VAL A 124 7.39 4.01 4.51
CA VAL A 124 6.34 4.63 3.71
C VAL A 124 5.04 3.84 3.83
N TYR A 125 5.08 2.51 3.69
CA TYR A 125 3.90 1.66 3.88
C TYR A 125 3.23 1.87 5.24
N ALA A 126 3.99 1.90 6.33
CA ALA A 126 3.44 2.05 7.68
C ALA A 126 2.91 3.48 7.96
N ALA A 127 3.56 4.51 7.39
CA ALA A 127 3.27 5.91 7.73
C ALA A 127 2.30 6.60 6.77
N HIS A 128 2.23 6.19 5.50
CA HIS A 128 1.56 6.97 4.46
C HIS A 128 0.06 7.14 4.69
N GLU A 129 -0.67 6.11 5.12
CA GLU A 129 -2.13 6.21 5.29
C GLU A 129 -2.50 7.24 6.37
N GLN A 130 -1.83 7.15 7.53
CA GLN A 130 -2.06 8.09 8.62
C GLN A 130 -1.67 9.52 8.21
N MET A 131 -0.51 9.68 7.56
CA MET A 131 -0.03 10.98 7.09
C MET A 131 -0.99 11.59 6.06
N LEU A 132 -1.47 10.78 5.10
CA LEU A 132 -2.44 11.20 4.10
C LEU A 132 -3.75 11.67 4.73
N SER A 133 -4.27 10.94 5.73
CA SER A 133 -5.49 11.34 6.42
C SER A 133 -5.35 12.70 7.11
N GLN A 134 -4.22 12.97 7.75
CA GLN A 134 -4.01 14.25 8.45
C GLN A 134 -3.80 15.39 7.46
N ILE A 135 -2.94 15.19 6.45
CA ILE A 135 -2.68 16.20 5.41
C ILE A 135 -3.97 16.57 4.68
N ARG A 136 -4.78 15.58 4.29
CA ARG A 136 -6.05 15.83 3.61
C ARG A 136 -7.02 16.64 4.46
N LYS A 137 -7.18 16.29 5.75
CA LYS A 137 -8.04 17.04 6.69
C LYS A 137 -7.59 18.49 6.82
N THR A 138 -6.29 18.71 6.97
CA THR A 138 -5.71 20.05 7.06
C THR A 138 -5.97 20.85 5.78
N LEU A 139 -5.69 20.27 4.61
CA LEU A 139 -5.85 20.96 3.33
C LEU A 139 -7.30 21.34 3.01
N VAL A 140 -8.26 20.46 3.30
CA VAL A 140 -9.70 20.75 3.08
C VAL A 140 -10.19 21.89 3.97
N THR A 141 -9.61 22.07 5.17
CA THR A 141 -9.92 23.22 6.03
C THR A 141 -9.43 24.54 5.43
N PHE A 142 -8.31 24.55 4.71
CA PHE A 142 -7.72 25.76 4.12
C PHE A 142 -8.21 26.06 2.71
N VAL A 143 -8.55 25.03 1.93
CA VAL A 143 -9.00 25.15 0.55
C VAL A 143 -10.42 24.61 0.46
N PRO A 144 -11.45 25.49 0.38
CA PRO A 144 -12.82 25.08 0.16
C PRO A 144 -12.96 24.32 -1.16
N ASP A 145 -13.69 23.21 -1.15
CA ASP A 145 -13.96 22.39 -2.34
C ASP A 145 -15.10 23.01 -3.18
N THR A 146 -14.85 24.19 -3.74
CA THR A 146 -15.87 25.00 -4.45
C THR A 146 -15.72 24.97 -5.97
N SER A 147 -14.61 24.43 -6.49
CA SER A 147 -14.32 24.39 -7.93
C SER A 147 -13.65 23.08 -8.32
N GLU A 148 -13.81 22.66 -9.58
CA GLU A 148 -13.18 21.43 -10.11
C GLU A 148 -11.65 21.46 -9.98
N THR A 149 -11.04 22.64 -10.12
CA THR A 149 -9.61 22.84 -9.91
C THR A 149 -9.22 22.61 -8.44
N ALA A 150 -10.04 23.09 -7.50
CA ALA A 150 -9.83 22.83 -6.08
C ALA A 150 -9.93 21.33 -5.76
N SER A 151 -10.92 20.62 -6.32
CA SER A 151 -11.06 19.17 -6.15
C SER A 151 -9.85 18.41 -6.70
N PHE A 152 -9.34 18.80 -7.86
CA PHE A 152 -8.12 18.19 -8.45
C PHE A 152 -6.90 18.40 -7.55
N ILE A 153 -6.70 19.63 -7.05
CA ILE A 153 -5.60 19.96 -6.12
C ILE A 153 -5.74 19.17 -4.82
N LEU A 154 -6.94 19.11 -4.24
CA LEU A 154 -7.24 18.35 -3.02
C LEU A 154 -7.12 16.83 -3.20
N TYR A 155 -7.08 16.34 -4.44
CA TYR A 155 -6.78 14.94 -4.73
C TYR A 155 -5.27 14.69 -4.86
N LEU A 156 -4.57 15.51 -5.65
CA LEU A 156 -3.17 15.28 -6.01
C LEU A 156 -2.17 15.79 -4.96
N LEU A 157 -2.42 16.96 -4.37
CA LEU A 157 -1.50 17.60 -3.44
C LEU A 157 -1.28 16.78 -2.15
N PRO A 158 -2.31 16.24 -1.48
CA PRO A 158 -2.09 15.39 -0.30
C PRO A 158 -1.23 14.16 -0.62
N LEU A 159 -1.41 13.56 -1.80
CA LEU A 159 -0.62 12.41 -2.25
C LEU A 159 0.86 12.76 -2.36
N LEU A 160 1.19 13.84 -3.07
CA LEU A 160 2.58 14.29 -3.26
C LEU A 160 3.24 14.67 -1.93
N LEU A 161 2.53 15.42 -1.08
CA LEU A 161 3.01 15.80 0.24
C LEU A 161 3.23 14.58 1.14
N THR A 162 2.33 13.60 1.11
CA THR A 162 2.47 12.37 1.90
C THR A 162 3.74 11.61 1.53
N VAL A 163 3.98 11.40 0.23
CA VAL A 163 5.18 10.70 -0.24
C VAL A 163 6.45 11.50 0.11
N GLY A 164 6.44 12.82 -0.12
CA GLY A 164 7.58 13.69 0.20
C GLY A 164 7.91 13.70 1.69
N ILE A 165 6.90 13.89 2.55
CA ILE A 165 7.07 13.97 4.00
C ILE A 165 7.51 12.62 4.56
N THR A 166 6.90 11.51 4.14
CA THR A 166 7.30 10.18 4.63
C THR A 166 8.74 9.83 4.24
N LEU A 167 9.17 10.15 3.02
CA LEU A 167 10.57 9.96 2.60
C LEU A 167 11.54 10.90 3.33
N ALA A 168 11.15 12.16 3.58
CA ALA A 168 11.94 13.11 4.34
C ALA A 168 12.11 12.67 5.80
N LEU A 169 11.02 12.23 6.45
CA LEU A 169 11.07 11.68 7.80
C LEU A 169 11.93 10.43 7.88
N TYR A 170 11.84 9.54 6.88
CA TYR A 170 12.72 8.37 6.80
C TYR A 170 14.20 8.77 6.70
N TYR A 171 14.53 9.75 5.86
CA TYR A 171 15.89 10.29 5.73
C TYR A 171 16.38 10.90 7.05
N LEU A 172 15.56 11.72 7.71
CA LEU A 172 15.88 12.32 9.01
C LEU A 172 16.08 11.25 10.08
N GLN A 173 15.24 10.23 10.11
CA GLN A 173 15.37 9.11 11.05
C GLN A 173 16.71 8.39 10.84
N GLN A 174 17.11 8.11 9.60
CA GLN A 174 18.42 7.51 9.32
C GLN A 174 19.58 8.39 9.79
N ARG A 175 19.43 9.71 9.72
CA ARG A 175 20.47 10.68 10.09
C ARG A 175 20.58 10.89 11.60
N PHE A 176 19.46 11.03 12.30
CA PHE A 176 19.44 11.44 13.71
C PHE A 176 19.22 10.27 14.68
N VAL A 177 18.49 9.23 14.28
CA VAL A 177 18.20 8.08 15.15
C VAL A 177 18.40 6.76 14.39
N PRO A 178 19.64 6.47 13.92
CA PRO A 178 19.92 5.27 13.13
C PRO A 178 19.61 3.97 13.89
N ALA A 179 19.64 3.98 15.22
CA ALA A 179 19.25 2.84 16.05
C ALA A 179 17.78 2.42 15.81
N LEU A 180 16.84 3.37 15.66
CA LEU A 180 15.43 3.07 15.36
C LEU A 180 15.23 2.55 13.94
N SER A 181 16.12 2.91 13.01
CA SER A 181 16.03 2.45 11.62
C SER A 181 16.16 0.92 11.50
N ARG A 182 16.84 0.24 12.43
CA ARG A 182 16.92 -1.23 12.44
C ARG A 182 15.55 -1.87 12.66
N PHE A 183 14.74 -1.30 13.56
CA PHE A 183 13.40 -1.78 13.87
C PHE A 183 12.40 -1.45 12.77
N THR A 184 12.45 -0.24 12.22
CA THR A 184 11.49 0.22 11.20
C THR A 184 11.85 -0.23 9.78
N VAL A 185 13.02 -0.79 9.51
CA VAL A 185 13.39 -1.29 8.17
C VAL A 185 13.31 -2.82 8.10
N GLY A 186 13.06 -3.49 9.24
CA GLY A 186 13.05 -4.96 9.31
C GLY A 186 14.39 -5.56 8.89
N LYS A 187 15.49 -4.82 9.08
CA LYS A 187 16.83 -5.25 8.68
C LYS A 187 17.22 -6.44 9.57
N ARG A 188 17.27 -7.64 8.98
CA ARG A 188 17.82 -8.84 9.60
C ARG A 188 19.34 -8.73 9.51
N ASP A 189 20.00 -8.81 10.67
CA ASP A 189 21.44 -9.06 10.76
C ASP A 189 21.77 -10.43 10.15
#